data_AF-A0A7M4A0S0-F1
#
_entry.id   AF-A0A7M4A0S0-F1
#
_cell.length_a   1.000
_cell.length_b   1.000
_cell.length_c   1.000
_cell.angle_alpha   90.00
_cell.angle_beta   90.00
_cell.angle_gamma   90.00
#
_symmetry.space_group_name_H-M   'P 1'
#
loop_
_entity.id
_entity.type
_entity.pdbx_description
1 polymer ?
#
loop_
_entity_poly.entity_id
_entity_poly.type
_entity_poly.pdbx_seq_one_letter_code
_entity_poly.pdbx_strand_id
1 'polypeptide(L)'
;NFTLALNIAEDNYNRRVATEPGNYSTNEPARAELSEDGLNERSEDGMYTADSADELLDLLLSSQDNSKGTGTWVWTVVARQSDPDALIGELDPDPGNDWTLTVEVLVMRPKLTEVALGPTSE
;
A
#
# COMPACT_ATOMS: atom_id res chain seq x y z
N ASN A 1 -10.08 -17.07 11.50
CA ASN A 1 -10.21 -15.58 11.39
C ASN A 1 -8.84 -14.90 11.37
N PHE A 2 -8.59 -13.97 10.44
CA PHE A 2 -7.31 -13.24 10.33
C PHE A 2 -7.49 -11.72 10.38
N THR A 3 -6.39 -11.00 10.59
CA THR A 3 -6.31 -9.55 10.56
C THR A 3 -5.26 -9.16 9.54
N LEU A 4 -5.65 -8.33 8.57
CA LEU A 4 -4.73 -7.70 7.63
C LEU A 4 -4.24 -6.38 8.23
N ALA A 5 -2.93 -6.12 8.17
CA ALA A 5 -2.33 -4.87 8.59
C ALA A 5 -1.37 -4.33 7.53
N LEU A 6 -1.43 -3.03 7.27
CA LEU A 6 -0.47 -2.27 6.47
C LEU A 6 0.28 -1.31 7.40
N ASN A 7 1.60 -1.37 7.37
CA ASN A 7 2.46 -0.45 8.09
C ASN A 7 3.48 0.16 7.11
N ILE A 8 3.73 1.46 7.21
CA ILE A 8 4.82 2.13 6.50
C ILE A 8 5.77 2.65 7.58
N ALA A 9 7.01 2.15 7.55
CA ALA A 9 7.92 2.27 8.69
C ALA A 9 8.37 3.71 8.93
N GLU A 10 8.48 4.48 7.86
CA GLU A 10 9.12 5.79 7.82
C GLU A 10 8.18 6.94 8.19
N ASP A 11 6.86 6.78 8.06
CA ASP A 11 5.86 7.83 8.31
C ASP A 11 4.85 7.51 9.44
N ASN A 12 5.07 6.41 10.17
CA ASN A 12 4.18 5.88 11.21
C ASN A 12 2.75 5.55 10.74
N TYR A 13 2.55 5.37 9.44
CA TYR A 13 1.26 4.95 8.90
C TYR A 13 0.94 3.51 9.31
N ASN A 14 -0.23 3.31 9.92
CA ASN A 14 -0.67 1.99 10.39
C ASN A 14 -2.17 1.81 10.19
N ARG A 15 -2.55 0.80 9.43
CA ARG A 15 -3.94 0.41 9.19
C ARG A 15 -4.12 -1.06 9.47
N ARG A 16 -5.27 -1.41 10.06
CA ARG A 16 -5.64 -2.80 10.39
C ARG A 16 -7.11 -3.03 10.10
N VAL A 17 -7.41 -4.14 9.43
CA VAL A 17 -8.77 -4.59 9.12
C VAL A 17 -8.90 -6.05 9.53
N ALA A 18 -9.96 -6.37 10.29
CA ALA A 18 -10.29 -7.74 10.65
C ALA A 18 -11.09 -8.41 9.52
N THR A 19 -10.96 -9.73 9.38
CA THR A 19 -11.78 -10.48 8.43
C THR A 19 -13.26 -10.41 8.77
N GLU A 20 -14.06 -10.12 7.74
CA GLU A 20 -15.49 -10.35 7.78
C GLU A 20 -15.78 -11.85 7.59
N PRO A 21 -16.74 -12.42 8.34
CA PRO A 21 -17.10 -13.82 8.19
C PRO A 21 -17.68 -14.08 6.79
N GLY A 22 -17.23 -15.16 6.17
CA GLY A 22 -17.78 -15.65 4.91
C GLY A 22 -19.19 -16.23 5.06
N ASN A 23 -19.80 -16.60 3.94
CA ASN A 23 -21.12 -17.23 3.92
C ASN A 23 -20.99 -18.70 3.53
N TYR A 24 -21.14 -19.56 4.54
CA TYR A 24 -21.07 -21.02 4.38
C TYR A 24 -22.11 -21.59 3.42
N SER A 25 -23.30 -21.00 3.33
CA SER A 25 -24.37 -21.49 2.44
C SER A 25 -24.08 -21.22 0.96
N THR A 26 -23.24 -20.23 0.67
CA THR A 26 -22.88 -19.81 -0.69
C THR A 26 -21.41 -20.09 -1.03
N ASN A 27 -20.68 -20.82 -0.16
CA ASN A 27 -19.23 -21.07 -0.29
C ASN A 27 -18.41 -19.78 -0.45
N GLU A 28 -18.83 -18.69 0.18
CA GLU A 28 -18.05 -17.45 0.18
C GLU A 28 -17.01 -17.49 1.30
N PRO A 29 -15.71 -17.35 0.99
CA PRO A 29 -14.66 -17.35 2.00
C PRO A 29 -14.70 -16.07 2.83
N ALA A 30 -14.15 -16.14 4.06
CA ALA A 30 -13.87 -14.97 4.87
C ALA A 30 -12.85 -14.07 4.15
N ARG A 31 -13.04 -12.75 4.21
CA ARG A 31 -12.19 -11.78 3.50
C ARG A 31 -11.91 -10.56 4.36
N ALA A 32 -10.77 -9.92 4.12
CA ALA A 32 -10.43 -8.61 4.66
C ALA A 32 -9.90 -7.77 3.50
N GLU A 33 -10.44 -6.56 3.34
CA GLU A 33 -10.04 -5.64 2.28
C GLU A 33 -9.56 -4.33 2.90
N LEU A 34 -8.46 -3.81 2.38
CA LEU A 34 -7.88 -2.54 2.80
C LEU A 34 -7.59 -1.75 1.52
N SER A 35 -8.23 -0.59 1.40
CA SER A 35 -8.04 0.35 0.28
C SER A 35 -7.74 1.71 0.87
N GLU A 36 -6.66 2.34 0.41
CA GLU A 36 -6.19 3.61 0.94
C GLU A 36 -5.77 4.51 -0.23
N ASP A 37 -6.33 5.72 -0.22
CA ASP A 37 -6.04 6.78 -1.16
C ASP A 37 -5.21 7.87 -0.47
N GLY A 38 -4.57 8.74 -1.26
CA GLY A 38 -3.78 9.86 -0.72
C GLY A 38 -2.43 9.45 -0.11
N LEU A 39 -1.96 8.24 -0.44
CA LEU A 39 -0.57 7.83 -0.19
C LEU A 39 0.29 8.25 -1.38
N ASN A 40 1.36 9.00 -1.11
CA ASN A 40 2.32 9.52 -2.09
C ASN A 40 1.60 10.21 -3.26
N GLU A 41 0.86 11.28 -2.94
CA GLU A 41 0.06 12.01 -3.91
C GLU A 41 0.91 12.60 -5.04
N ARG A 42 0.25 12.85 -6.17
CA ARG A 42 0.93 13.43 -7.33
C ARG A 42 1.20 14.91 -7.08
N SER A 43 2.47 15.31 -7.17
CA SER A 43 2.84 16.73 -7.18
C SER A 43 2.24 17.48 -8.38
N GLU A 44 2.10 18.80 -8.25
CA GLU A 44 1.72 19.64 -9.38
C GLU A 44 2.75 19.59 -10.51
N ASP A 45 2.25 19.49 -11.75
CA ASP A 45 3.08 19.64 -12.94
C ASP A 45 3.55 21.10 -13.02
N GLY A 46 4.83 21.31 -13.29
CA GLY A 46 5.40 22.66 -13.28
C GLY A 46 6.76 22.76 -13.95
N MET A 47 7.22 24.00 -14.08
CA MET A 47 8.58 24.33 -14.47
C MET A 47 9.43 24.48 -13.22
N TYR A 48 10.47 23.67 -13.12
CA TYR A 48 11.38 23.66 -11.99
C TYR A 48 12.81 23.92 -12.47
N THR A 49 13.63 24.50 -11.60
CA THR A 49 15.05 24.73 -11.85
C THR A 49 15.85 23.93 -10.85
N ALA A 50 16.78 23.12 -11.34
CA ALA A 50 17.71 22.33 -10.55
C ALA A 50 19.02 22.19 -11.33
N ASP A 51 20.13 21.96 -10.63
CA ASP A 51 21.44 21.79 -11.24
C ASP A 51 21.61 20.37 -11.82
N SER A 52 20.71 19.44 -11.48
CA SER A 52 20.65 18.09 -12.05
C SER A 52 19.25 17.47 -12.02
N ALA A 53 19.05 16.40 -12.80
CA ALA A 53 17.81 15.63 -12.78
C ALA A 53 17.58 14.91 -11.44
N ASP A 54 18.65 14.44 -10.79
CA ASP A 54 18.57 13.77 -9.49
C ASP A 54 18.15 14.77 -8.39
N GLU A 55 18.72 15.97 -8.39
CA GLU A 55 18.31 17.04 -7.48
C GLU A 55 16.86 17.48 -7.70
N LEU A 56 16.42 17.56 -8.96
CA LEU A 56 15.02 17.83 -9.28
C LEU A 56 14.10 16.73 -8.76
N LEU A 57 14.50 15.47 -8.91
CA LEU A 57 13.72 14.34 -8.41
C LEU A 57 13.62 14.38 -6.87
N ASP A 58 14.71 14.62 -6.17
CA ASP A 58 14.72 14.76 -4.71
C ASP A 58 13.85 15.94 -4.25
N LEU A 59 13.88 17.08 -4.95
CA LEU A 59 13.01 18.23 -4.67
C LEU A 59 11.53 17.85 -4.81
N LEU A 60 11.16 17.15 -5.88
CA LEU A 60 9.77 16.74 -6.15
C LEU A 60 9.26 15.67 -5.17
N LEU A 61 10.14 14.78 -4.71
CA LEU A 61 9.80 13.72 -3.75
C LEU A 61 9.81 14.19 -2.29
N SER A 62 10.54 15.27 -1.98
CA SER A 62 10.66 15.81 -0.62
C SER A 62 9.62 16.89 -0.27
N SER A 63 8.76 17.29 -1.20
CA SER A 63 7.70 18.26 -0.92
C SER A 63 6.78 17.77 0.21
N GLN A 64 6.48 18.63 1.20
CA GLN A 64 5.79 18.29 2.45
C GLN A 64 4.48 17.49 2.26
N ASP A 65 3.74 17.78 1.19
CA ASP A 65 2.46 17.13 0.89
C ASP A 65 2.59 15.68 0.39
N ASN A 66 3.79 15.25 -0.01
CA ASN A 66 4.06 13.90 -0.54
C ASN A 66 4.77 12.97 0.45
N SER A 67 4.96 13.40 1.70
CA SER A 67 5.72 12.61 2.68
C SER A 67 4.99 11.35 3.16
N LYS A 68 3.65 11.32 3.07
CA LYS A 68 2.83 10.16 3.43
C LYS A 68 2.92 9.08 2.36
N GLY A 69 2.99 7.82 2.75
CA GLY A 69 3.07 6.72 1.80
C GLY A 69 4.47 6.47 1.25
N THR A 70 5.50 7.18 1.74
CA THR A 70 6.88 7.03 1.29
C THR A 70 7.64 6.03 2.16
N GLY A 71 8.57 5.29 1.55
CA GLY A 71 9.38 4.29 2.24
C GLY A 71 8.88 2.86 2.07
N THR A 72 9.21 2.00 3.04
CA THR A 72 9.00 0.56 2.95
C THR A 72 7.61 0.18 3.45
N TRP A 73 6.80 -0.41 2.57
CA TRP A 73 5.46 -0.87 2.91
C TRP A 73 5.53 -2.31 3.41
N VAL A 74 5.14 -2.51 4.66
CA VAL A 74 5.14 -3.81 5.33
C VAL A 74 3.71 -4.29 5.53
N TRP A 75 3.32 -5.26 4.70
CA TRP A 75 2.06 -5.98 4.82
C TRP A 75 2.20 -7.13 5.82
N THR A 76 1.32 -7.20 6.81
CA THR A 76 1.31 -8.25 7.82
C THR A 76 -0.07 -8.90 7.88
N VAL A 77 -0.13 -10.21 7.69
CA VAL A 77 -1.33 -11.01 7.90
C VAL A 77 -1.17 -11.77 9.21
N VAL A 78 -2.09 -11.54 10.15
CA VAL A 78 -2.07 -12.21 11.46
C VAL A 78 -3.33 -13.07 11.60
N ALA A 79 -3.18 -14.39 11.57
CA ALA A 79 -4.23 -15.32 11.98
C ALA A 79 -4.16 -15.48 13.51
N ARG A 80 -5.15 -14.96 14.25
CA ARG A 80 -5.16 -15.06 15.74
C ARG A 80 -5.96 -16.26 16.27
N GLN A 81 -6.68 -16.96 15.40
CA GLN A 81 -7.43 -18.16 15.74
C GLN A 81 -7.40 -19.07 14.51
N SER A 82 -6.50 -20.05 14.52
CA SER A 82 -6.92 -21.41 14.23
C SER A 82 -7.71 -21.78 15.48
N ASP A 83 -9.04 -21.71 15.48
CA ASP A 83 -9.81 -22.26 16.60
C ASP A 83 -9.67 -23.77 16.46
N PRO A 84 -8.87 -24.46 17.30
CA PRO A 84 -8.67 -25.89 17.12
C PRO A 84 -9.99 -26.58 17.48
N ASP A 85 -10.66 -27.16 16.48
CA ASP A 85 -11.82 -28.00 16.74
C ASP A 85 -11.44 -29.24 17.56
N ALA A 86 -12.42 -29.74 18.32
CA ALA A 86 -12.22 -30.66 19.43
C ALA A 86 -11.50 -31.98 19.05
N LEU A 87 -10.69 -32.47 19.99
CA LEU A 87 -9.81 -33.66 19.91
C LEU A 87 -10.50 -34.99 19.53
N ILE A 88 -11.84 -35.04 19.42
CA ILE A 88 -12.58 -36.27 19.13
C ILE A 88 -13.61 -36.03 18.03
N GLY A 89 -13.29 -36.52 16.84
CA GLY A 89 -14.25 -37.04 15.87
C GLY A 89 -14.94 -36.03 14.97
N GLU A 90 -14.19 -35.35 14.12
CA GLU A 90 -14.46 -35.14 12.69
C GLU A 90 -13.22 -34.47 12.06
N LEU A 91 -13.04 -34.60 10.75
CA LEU A 91 -11.95 -33.93 10.01
C LEU A 91 -11.99 -32.43 10.31
N ASP A 92 -10.87 -31.87 10.77
CA ASP A 92 -10.69 -30.42 10.95
C ASP A 92 -11.08 -29.70 9.65
N PRO A 93 -12.24 -29.03 9.60
CA PRO A 93 -12.71 -28.37 8.40
C PRO A 93 -12.17 -26.93 8.33
N ASP A 94 -11.41 -26.46 9.32
CA ASP A 94 -10.85 -25.12 9.28
C ASP A 94 -9.61 -25.14 8.38
N PRO A 95 -9.66 -24.54 7.17
CA PRO A 95 -8.51 -24.54 6.26
C PRO A 95 -7.28 -23.85 6.86
N GLY A 96 -7.43 -23.17 8.01
CA GLY A 96 -6.42 -22.82 9.01
C GLY A 96 -5.38 -21.79 8.57
N ASN A 97 -4.95 -21.86 7.31
CA ASN A 97 -3.89 -21.09 6.67
C ASN A 97 -4.05 -21.00 5.13
N ASP A 98 -5.15 -21.48 4.53
CA ASP A 98 -5.39 -21.29 3.09
C ASP A 98 -5.91 -19.87 2.82
N TRP A 99 -4.99 -18.91 2.72
CA TRP A 99 -5.29 -17.52 2.37
C TRP A 99 -4.44 -17.07 1.19
N THR A 100 -5.01 -16.18 0.39
CA THR A 100 -4.31 -15.50 -0.69
C THR A 100 -4.29 -14.00 -0.39
N LEU A 101 -3.11 -13.39 -0.43
CA LEU A 101 -2.96 -11.94 -0.38
C LEU A 101 -2.79 -11.41 -1.79
N THR A 102 -3.74 -10.59 -2.22
CA THR A 102 -3.64 -9.82 -3.45
C THR A 102 -3.33 -8.37 -3.10
N VAL A 103 -2.25 -7.83 -3.66
CA VAL A 103 -1.87 -6.43 -3.49
C VAL A 103 -1.89 -5.76 -4.85
N GLU A 104 -2.68 -4.69 -4.97
CA GLU A 104 -2.70 -3.82 -6.14
C GLU A 104 -2.08 -2.48 -5.75
N VAL A 105 -1.08 -2.04 -6.52
CA VAL A 105 -0.40 -0.75 -6.30
C VAL A 105 -0.34 0.04 -7.60
N LEU A 106 -0.66 1.33 -7.52
CA LEU A 106 -0.48 2.26 -8.62
C LEU A 106 0.90 2.92 -8.51
N VAL A 107 1.80 2.64 -9.45
CA VAL A 107 3.14 3.24 -9.48
C VAL A 107 3.17 4.41 -10.45
N MET A 108 3.32 5.62 -9.90
CA MET A 108 3.56 6.83 -10.70
C MET A 108 5.05 7.01 -10.97
N ARG A 109 5.42 7.42 -12.18
CA ARG A 109 6.81 7.73 -12.54
C ARG A 109 6.89 9.17 -13.07
N PRO A 110 7.70 10.05 -12.46
CA PRO A 110 7.86 11.40 -12.97
C PRO A 110 8.57 11.38 -14.31
N LYS A 111 8.15 12.26 -15.23
CA LYS A 111 8.81 12.48 -16.52
C LYS A 111 9.37 13.90 -16.55
N LEU A 112 10.69 14.00 -16.55
CA LEU A 112 11.38 15.27 -16.63
C LEU A 112 11.69 15.58 -18.09
N THR A 113 11.46 16.82 -18.51
CA THR A 113 11.81 17.31 -19.86
C THR A 113 12.56 18.62 -19.70
N GLU A 114 13.78 18.68 -20.24
CA GLU A 114 14.57 19.90 -20.26
C GLU A 114 13.96 20.90 -21.25
N VAL A 115 13.88 22.16 -20.84
CA VAL A 115 13.42 23.26 -21.70
C VAL A 115 14.55 24.28 -21.82
N ALA A 116 15.12 24.40 -23.02
CA ALA A 116 16.04 25.49 -23.32
C ALA A 116 15.22 26.76 -23.59
N LEU A 117 15.31 27.75 -22.71
CA LEU A 117 14.86 29.10 -23.01
C LEU A 117 15.87 29.70 -24.00
N GLY A 118 15.43 30.00 -25.21
CA GLY A 118 16.26 30.68 -26.21
C GLY A 118 16.76 32.03 -25.68
N PRO A 119 17.79 32.64 -26.31
CA PRO A 119 18.31 33.92 -25.85
C PRO A 119 17.17 34.94 -25.77
N THR A 120 16.91 35.47 -24.59
CA THR A 120 16.09 36.66 -24.42
C THR A 120 16.76 37.77 -25.22
N SER A 121 16.16 38.14 -26.34
CA SER A 121 16.56 39.32 -27.11
C SER A 121 16.38 40.55 -26.21
N GLU A 122 17.48 41.12 -25.74
CA GLU A 122 17.54 42.51 -25.25
C GLU A 122 17.47 43.52 -26.41
#